data_AF-A0A497B8D6-F1
#
_entry.id   AF-A0A497B8D6-F1
#
_cell.length_a   1.000
_cell.length_b   1.000
_cell.length_c   1.000
_cell.angle_alpha   90.00
_cell.angle_beta   90.00
_cell.angle_gamma   90.00
#
_symmetry.space_group_name_H-M   'P 1'
#
loop_
_entity.id
_entity.type
_entity.pdbx_description
1 polymer ?
#
loop_
_entity_poly.entity_id
_entity_poly.type
_entity_poly.pdbx_seq_one_letter_code
_entity_poly.pdbx_strand_id
1 'polypeptide(L)'
;MPIVAIPDVLQEQLGTKAATALVDMMNQALEEQQRIVLTLAEDRFERRFSEELSKIREELALMRAEFREQLAALGAELRQEMASQMAELRQEMTSQMAELRQEMSSQVAELRQEMSSQVAELRQEMATQGAELRQEMASMQSRLHAEIAKRHSELIRWMFIFWIGQFISIAALVITLAQLLR
;
A
#
# COMPACT_ATOMS: atom_id res chain seq x y z
N MET A 1 16.91 73.79 -48.17
CA MET A 1 18.38 73.83 -48.23
C MET A 1 18.82 75.20 -47.77
N PRO A 2 19.81 75.32 -46.85
CA PRO A 2 20.37 76.62 -46.50
C PRO A 2 21.11 77.17 -47.72
N ILE A 3 20.56 78.22 -48.35
CA ILE A 3 21.22 78.90 -49.46
C ILE A 3 22.27 79.81 -48.84
N VAL A 4 23.54 79.58 -49.17
CA VAL A 4 24.61 80.48 -48.72
C VAL A 4 24.48 81.78 -49.50
N ALA A 5 23.98 82.82 -48.85
CA ALA A 5 23.92 84.16 -49.40
C ALA A 5 25.26 84.87 -49.22
N ILE A 6 25.67 85.65 -50.23
CA ILE A 6 26.91 86.43 -50.17
C ILE A 6 26.62 87.71 -49.40
N PRO A 7 27.42 88.05 -48.39
CA PRO A 7 27.38 89.37 -47.76
C PRO A 7 27.67 90.48 -48.79
N ASP A 8 26.89 91.56 -48.78
CA ASP A 8 26.96 92.65 -49.78
C ASP A 8 28.39 93.18 -50.01
N VAL A 9 29.19 93.25 -48.93
CA VAL A 9 30.59 93.70 -48.94
C VAL A 9 31.49 92.86 -49.87
N LEU A 10 31.24 91.55 -49.95
CA LEU A 10 32.01 90.64 -50.81
C LEU A 10 31.53 90.73 -52.27
N GLN A 11 30.26 91.03 -52.50
CA GLN A 11 29.70 91.18 -53.84
C GLN A 11 30.19 92.45 -54.53
N GLU A 12 30.36 93.54 -53.77
CA GLU A 12 30.85 94.83 -54.25
C GLU A 12 32.34 94.80 -54.64
N GLN A 13 33.17 94.05 -53.89
CA GLN A 13 34.61 93.91 -54.16
C GLN A 13 34.94 92.90 -55.28
N LEU A 14 34.19 91.80 -55.38
CA LEU A 14 34.46 90.72 -56.34
C LEU A 14 33.75 90.92 -57.69
N GLY A 15 32.69 91.75 -57.72
CA GLY A 15 31.80 91.89 -58.87
C GLY A 15 30.78 90.75 -58.96
N THR A 16 29.60 91.04 -59.53
CA THR A 16 28.43 90.16 -59.53
C THR A 16 28.72 88.76 -60.10
N LYS A 17 29.46 88.65 -61.20
CA LYS A 17 29.78 87.35 -61.83
C LYS A 17 30.65 86.44 -60.96
N ALA A 18 31.69 86.99 -60.33
CA ALA A 18 32.59 86.20 -59.49
C ALA A 18 31.91 85.80 -58.18
N ALA A 19 31.09 86.70 -57.63
CA ALA A 19 30.26 86.44 -56.46
C ALA A 19 29.29 85.26 -56.73
N THR A 20 28.56 85.27 -57.84
CA THR A 20 27.66 84.15 -58.21
C THR A 20 28.40 82.83 -58.42
N ALA A 21 29.55 82.84 -59.11
CA ALA A 21 30.35 81.63 -59.30
C ALA A 21 30.85 81.04 -57.97
N LEU A 22 31.15 81.89 -56.98
CA LEU A 22 31.57 81.46 -55.65
C LEU A 22 30.41 80.83 -54.87
N VAL A 23 29.18 81.37 -54.99
CA VAL A 23 27.97 80.74 -54.43
C VAL A 23 27.68 79.40 -55.07
N ASP A 24 27.78 79.29 -56.39
CA ASP A 24 27.56 78.02 -57.10
C ASP A 24 28.58 76.97 -56.65
N MET A 25 29.86 77.35 -56.53
CA MET A 25 30.91 76.47 -56.02
C MET A 25 30.69 76.09 -54.55
N MET A 26 30.27 77.02 -53.69
CA MET A 26 29.99 76.75 -52.28
C MET A 26 28.76 75.85 -52.11
N ASN A 27 27.70 76.09 -52.87
CA ASN A 27 26.50 75.26 -52.86
C ASN A 27 26.83 73.85 -53.39
N GLN A 28 27.60 73.72 -54.46
CA GLN A 28 28.09 72.42 -54.96
C GLN A 28 28.95 71.70 -53.91
N ALA A 29 29.89 72.39 -53.27
CA ALA A 29 30.73 71.79 -52.23
C ALA A 29 29.92 71.35 -51.00
N LEU A 30 28.88 72.11 -50.61
CA LEU A 30 27.97 71.75 -49.53
C LEU A 30 27.07 70.57 -49.89
N GLU A 31 26.57 70.51 -51.12
CA GLU A 31 25.82 69.36 -51.64
C GLU A 31 26.67 68.09 -51.71
N GLU A 32 27.92 68.20 -52.16
CA GLU A 32 28.90 67.12 -52.17
C GLU A 32 29.17 66.62 -50.74
N GLN A 33 29.38 67.54 -49.78
CA GLN A 33 29.57 67.20 -48.37
C GLN A 33 28.34 66.51 -47.76
N GLN A 34 27.13 67.01 -48.02
CA GLN A 34 25.89 66.38 -47.55
C GLN A 34 25.76 64.97 -48.12
N ARG A 35 26.04 64.79 -49.42
CA ARG A 35 26.02 63.48 -50.07
C ARG A 35 27.02 62.52 -49.41
N ILE A 36 28.26 62.96 -49.18
CA ILE A 36 29.30 62.15 -48.49
C ILE A 36 28.85 61.74 -47.10
N VAL A 37 28.35 62.69 -46.30
CA VAL A 37 27.87 62.42 -44.93
C VAL A 37 26.71 61.42 -44.94
N LEU A 38 25.78 61.55 -45.91
CA LEU A 38 24.65 60.64 -46.05
C LEU A 38 25.12 59.22 -46.37
N THR A 39 25.99 59.06 -47.38
CA THR A 39 26.56 57.75 -47.72
C THR A 39 27.33 57.13 -46.56
N LEU A 40 28.12 57.91 -45.81
CA LEU A 40 28.86 57.40 -44.66
C LEU A 40 27.92 56.97 -43.51
N ALA A 41 26.83 57.70 -43.31
CA ALA A 41 25.82 57.37 -42.32
C ALA A 41 25.08 56.08 -42.69
N GLU A 42 24.70 55.92 -43.97
CA GLU A 42 24.09 54.70 -44.52
C GLU A 42 25.03 53.49 -44.33
N ASP A 43 26.29 53.61 -44.78
CA ASP A 43 27.31 52.55 -44.65
C ASP A 43 27.52 52.11 -43.19
N ARG A 44 27.54 53.08 -42.26
CA ARG A 44 27.74 52.82 -40.84
C ARG A 44 26.49 52.20 -40.22
N PHE A 45 25.31 52.66 -40.62
CA PHE A 45 24.04 52.11 -40.18
C PHE A 45 23.88 50.66 -40.65
N GLU A 46 24.12 50.39 -41.93
CA GLU A 46 24.04 49.03 -42.49
C GLU A 46 25.01 48.07 -41.80
N ARG A 47 26.27 48.47 -41.60
CA ARG A 47 27.24 47.66 -40.86
C ARG A 47 26.77 47.34 -39.45
N ARG A 48 26.39 48.37 -38.67
CA ARG A 48 25.92 48.17 -37.29
C ARG A 48 24.66 47.32 -37.22
N PHE A 49 23.72 47.55 -38.14
CA PHE A 49 22.48 46.78 -38.19
C PHE A 49 22.75 45.30 -38.53
N SER A 50 23.66 45.03 -39.47
CA SER A 50 24.09 43.67 -39.81
C SER A 50 24.79 42.98 -38.63
N GLU A 51 25.65 43.70 -37.91
CA GLU A 51 26.32 43.20 -36.70
C GLU A 51 25.31 42.84 -35.60
N GLU A 52 24.38 43.73 -35.28
CA GLU A 52 23.36 43.48 -34.25
C GLU A 52 22.41 42.35 -34.64
N LEU A 53 21.99 42.26 -35.90
CA LEU A 53 21.20 41.12 -36.40
C LEU A 53 21.96 39.80 -36.29
N SER A 54 23.27 39.81 -36.52
CA SER A 54 24.11 38.61 -36.40
C SER A 54 24.22 38.16 -34.95
N LYS A 55 24.47 39.09 -34.01
CA LYS A 55 24.48 38.80 -32.57
C LYS A 55 23.15 38.23 -32.09
N ILE A 56 22.04 38.86 -32.45
CA ILE A 56 20.70 38.39 -32.06
C ILE A 56 20.45 36.96 -32.60
N ARG A 57 20.88 36.65 -33.83
CA ARG A 57 20.75 35.30 -34.39
C ARG A 57 21.59 34.28 -33.62
N GLU A 58 22.82 34.65 -33.22
CA GLU A 58 23.69 33.80 -32.42
C GLU A 58 23.10 33.54 -31.03
N GLU A 59 22.66 34.59 -30.33
CA GLU A 59 22.02 34.48 -29.01
C GLU A 59 20.76 33.61 -29.07
N LEU A 60 19.91 33.79 -30.08
CA LEU A 60 18.72 32.96 -30.28
C LEU A 60 19.08 31.50 -30.59
N ALA A 61 20.17 31.25 -31.31
CA ALA A 61 20.63 29.89 -31.60
C ALA A 61 21.13 29.21 -30.33
N LEU A 62 21.91 29.91 -29.51
CA LEU A 62 22.40 29.44 -28.22
C LEU A 62 21.25 29.13 -27.26
N MET A 63 20.32 30.08 -27.08
CA MET A 63 19.15 29.89 -26.23
C MET A 63 18.29 28.69 -26.67
N ARG A 64 18.12 28.51 -27.98
CA ARG A 64 17.39 27.34 -28.52
C ARG A 64 18.14 26.03 -28.27
N ALA A 65 19.46 26.04 -28.30
CA ALA A 65 20.27 24.86 -27.99
C ALA A 65 20.17 24.50 -26.50
N GLU A 66 20.35 25.47 -25.61
CA GLU A 66 20.22 25.30 -24.16
C GLU A 66 18.84 24.79 -23.77
N PHE A 67 17.78 25.37 -24.35
CA PHE A 67 16.41 24.93 -24.07
C PHE A 67 16.16 23.49 -24.50
N ARG A 68 16.71 23.07 -25.65
CA ARG A 68 16.62 21.66 -26.10
C ARG A 68 17.37 20.71 -25.19
N GLU A 69 18.55 21.11 -24.73
CA GLU A 69 19.34 20.32 -23.79
C GLU A 69 18.62 20.16 -22.45
N GLN A 70 18.07 21.24 -21.90
CA GLN A 70 17.28 21.19 -20.67
C GLN A 70 16.04 20.30 -20.81
N LEU A 71 15.31 20.40 -21.92
CA LEU A 71 14.15 19.52 -22.18
C LEU A 71 14.56 18.04 -22.31
N ALA A 72 15.69 17.76 -22.95
CA ALA A 72 16.21 16.41 -23.06
C ALA A 72 16.63 15.85 -21.70
N ALA A 73 17.30 16.66 -20.88
CA ALA A 73 17.69 16.31 -19.51
C ALA A 73 16.47 16.03 -18.64
N LEU A 74 15.47 16.91 -18.64
CA LEU A 74 14.22 16.72 -17.91
C LEU A 74 13.48 15.45 -18.35
N GLY A 75 13.44 15.18 -19.66
CA GLY A 75 12.85 13.97 -20.21
C GLY A 75 13.58 12.69 -19.77
N ALA A 76 14.90 12.74 -19.64
CA ALA A 76 15.70 11.62 -19.14
C ALA A 76 15.49 11.39 -17.64
N GLU A 77 15.48 12.47 -16.85
CA GLU A 77 15.23 12.43 -15.41
C GLU A 77 13.84 11.85 -15.10
N LEU A 78 12.80 12.35 -15.75
CA LEU A 78 11.44 11.83 -15.59
C LEU A 78 11.34 10.34 -15.96
N ARG A 79 12.05 9.92 -17.02
CA ARG A 79 12.06 8.51 -17.43
C ARG A 79 12.76 7.64 -16.40
N GLN A 80 13.86 8.12 -15.82
CA GLN A 80 14.59 7.42 -14.77
C GLN A 80 13.75 7.32 -13.49
N GLU A 81 13.11 8.39 -13.08
CA GLU A 81 12.25 8.42 -11.90
C GLU A 81 11.03 7.49 -12.05
N MET A 82 10.38 7.49 -13.21
CA MET A 82 9.29 6.52 -13.47
C MET A 82 9.79 5.08 -13.46
N ALA A 83 11.01 4.82 -13.97
CA ALA A 83 11.58 3.48 -13.94
C ALA A 83 11.92 3.03 -12.51
N SER A 84 12.45 3.92 -11.66
CA SER A 84 12.73 3.61 -10.25
C SER A 84 11.45 3.36 -9.45
N GLN A 85 10.45 4.23 -9.58
CA GLN A 85 9.16 4.05 -8.90
C GLN A 85 8.47 2.73 -9.31
N MET A 86 8.54 2.38 -10.60
CA MET A 86 8.01 1.09 -11.09
C MET A 86 8.78 -0.11 -10.55
N ALA A 87 10.08 0.01 -10.31
CA ALA A 87 10.90 -1.05 -9.71
C ALA A 87 10.59 -1.20 -8.22
N GLU A 88 10.50 -0.08 -7.49
CA GLU A 88 10.13 -0.04 -6.07
C GLU A 88 8.74 -0.64 -5.85
N LEU A 89 7.74 -0.24 -6.64
CA LEU A 89 6.38 -0.78 -6.55
C LEU A 89 6.35 -2.30 -6.79
N ARG A 90 7.13 -2.81 -7.75
CA ARG A 90 7.23 -4.27 -7.98
C ARG A 90 7.87 -4.99 -6.81
N GLN A 91 8.91 -4.41 -6.22
CA GLN A 91 9.57 -4.97 -5.05
C GLN A 91 8.61 -5.00 -3.85
N GLU A 92 7.86 -3.91 -3.64
CA GLU A 92 6.87 -3.83 -2.57
C GLU A 92 5.77 -4.87 -2.73
N MET A 93 5.18 -5.00 -3.93
CA MET A 93 4.16 -6.02 -4.20
C MET A 93 4.70 -7.45 -3.99
N THR A 94 5.94 -7.72 -4.36
CA THR A 94 6.53 -9.04 -4.17
C THR A 94 6.81 -9.34 -2.69
N SER A 95 7.23 -8.34 -1.90
CA SER A 95 7.37 -8.46 -0.44
C SER A 95 6.02 -8.75 0.21
N GLN A 96 5.02 -7.93 -0.07
CA GLN A 96 3.67 -8.09 0.51
C GLN A 96 3.06 -9.46 0.16
N MET A 97 3.26 -9.94 -1.07
CA MET A 97 2.79 -11.28 -1.45
C MET A 97 3.51 -12.40 -0.68
N ALA A 98 4.81 -12.24 -0.43
CA ALA A 98 5.58 -13.21 0.36
C ALA A 98 5.15 -13.21 1.83
N GLU A 99 4.96 -12.02 2.42
CA GLU A 99 4.45 -11.84 3.78
C GLU A 99 3.07 -12.45 3.96
N LEU A 100 2.13 -12.14 3.05
CA LEU A 100 0.78 -12.72 3.09
C LEU A 100 0.80 -14.25 3.00
N ARG A 101 1.67 -14.81 2.16
CA ARG A 101 1.82 -16.26 2.02
C ARG A 101 2.36 -16.90 3.31
N GLN A 102 3.34 -16.25 3.95
CA GLN A 102 3.89 -16.69 5.22
C GLN A 102 2.83 -16.63 6.33
N GLU A 103 2.08 -15.53 6.41
CA GLU A 103 1.01 -15.35 7.39
C GLU A 103 -0.08 -16.43 7.23
N MET A 104 -0.56 -16.66 6.00
CA MET A 104 -1.51 -17.74 5.72
C MET A 104 -0.96 -19.11 6.13
N SER A 105 0.32 -19.38 5.85
CA SER A 105 0.95 -20.64 6.26
C SER A 105 1.02 -20.79 7.78
N SER A 106 1.27 -19.70 8.52
CA SER A 106 1.27 -19.69 9.98
C SER A 106 -0.12 -19.97 10.53
N GLN A 107 -1.14 -19.25 10.04
CA GLN A 107 -2.52 -19.44 10.48
C GLN A 107 -3.03 -20.86 10.22
N VAL A 108 -2.67 -21.46 9.08
CA VAL A 108 -3.03 -22.87 8.79
C VAL A 108 -2.34 -23.83 9.75
N ALA A 109 -1.08 -23.58 10.11
CA ALA A 109 -0.34 -24.41 11.06
C ALA A 109 -0.93 -24.29 12.48
N GLU A 110 -1.24 -23.08 12.92
CA GLU A 110 -1.90 -22.80 14.20
C GLU A 110 -3.26 -23.48 14.29
N LEU A 111 -4.11 -23.33 13.27
CA LEU A 111 -5.43 -23.96 13.24
C LEU A 111 -5.33 -25.51 13.29
N ARG A 112 -4.36 -26.10 12.60
CA ARG A 112 -4.11 -27.55 12.66
C ARG A 112 -3.68 -27.99 14.06
N GLN A 113 -2.81 -27.23 14.70
CA GLN A 113 -2.36 -27.52 16.06
C GLN A 113 -3.52 -27.41 17.06
N GLU A 114 -4.33 -26.36 16.95
CA GLU A 114 -5.50 -26.15 17.79
C GLU A 114 -6.51 -27.29 17.61
N MET A 115 -6.83 -27.67 16.37
CA MET A 115 -7.73 -28.78 16.09
C MET A 115 -7.19 -30.11 16.65
N SER A 116 -5.88 -30.37 16.52
CA SER A 116 -5.26 -31.56 17.11
C SER A 116 -5.34 -31.57 18.64
N SER A 117 -5.18 -30.41 19.28
CA SER A 117 -5.32 -30.25 20.72
C SER A 117 -6.75 -30.54 21.17
N GLN A 118 -7.74 -29.91 20.53
CA GLN A 118 -9.16 -30.13 20.84
C GLN A 118 -9.57 -31.60 20.66
N VAL A 119 -9.08 -32.27 19.62
CA VAL A 119 -9.34 -33.72 19.42
C VAL A 119 -8.72 -34.56 20.53
N ALA A 120 -7.52 -34.22 21.00
CA ALA A 120 -6.87 -34.94 22.10
C ALA A 120 -7.63 -34.74 23.42
N GLU A 121 -8.06 -33.51 23.69
CA GLU A 121 -8.86 -33.15 24.87
C GLU A 121 -10.20 -33.89 24.87
N LEU A 122 -10.96 -33.86 23.77
CA LEU A 122 -12.22 -34.60 23.64
C LEU A 122 -12.03 -36.11 23.82
N ARG A 123 -10.94 -36.69 23.32
CA ARG A 123 -10.63 -38.11 23.54
C ARG A 123 -10.36 -38.43 25.01
N GLN A 124 -9.66 -37.53 25.70
CA GLN A 124 -9.40 -37.66 27.12
C GLN A 124 -10.69 -37.57 27.92
N GLU A 125 -11.54 -36.59 27.64
CA GLU A 125 -12.85 -36.43 28.28
C GLU A 125 -13.77 -37.64 28.05
N MET A 126 -13.83 -38.19 26.84
CA MET A 126 -14.59 -39.41 26.59
C MET A 126 -14.04 -40.62 27.35
N ALA A 127 -12.72 -40.72 27.49
CA ALA A 127 -12.09 -41.79 28.25
C ALA A 127 -12.38 -41.68 29.75
N THR A 128 -12.33 -40.48 30.32
CA THR A 128 -12.66 -40.24 31.74
C THR A 128 -14.12 -40.53 32.00
N GLN A 129 -15.04 -39.96 31.22
CA GLN A 129 -16.48 -40.23 31.34
C GLN A 129 -16.79 -41.73 31.17
N GLY A 130 -16.13 -42.41 30.23
CA GLY A 130 -16.28 -43.85 30.04
C GLY A 130 -15.76 -44.69 31.21
N ALA A 131 -14.75 -44.21 31.95
CA ALA A 131 -14.26 -44.87 33.16
C ALA A 131 -15.23 -44.64 34.34
N GLU A 132 -15.71 -43.40 34.50
CA GLU A 132 -16.69 -43.01 35.52
C GLU A 132 -17.98 -43.83 35.36
N LEU A 133 -18.56 -43.91 34.15
CA LEU A 133 -19.76 -44.70 33.89
C LEU A 133 -19.57 -46.20 34.21
N ARG A 134 -18.40 -46.77 33.91
CA ARG A 134 -18.09 -48.17 34.26
C ARG A 134 -18.03 -48.36 35.77
N GLN A 135 -17.40 -47.43 36.49
CA GLN A 135 -17.33 -47.45 37.95
C GLN A 135 -18.73 -47.32 38.58
N GLU A 136 -19.56 -46.41 38.07
CA GLU A 136 -20.95 -46.24 38.50
C GLU A 136 -21.75 -47.53 38.30
N MET A 137 -21.67 -48.15 37.12
CA MET A 137 -22.34 -49.43 36.84
C MET A 137 -21.86 -50.56 37.77
N ALA A 138 -20.55 -50.68 38.00
CA ALA A 138 -20.02 -51.69 38.93
C ALA A 138 -20.50 -51.46 40.36
N SER A 139 -20.56 -50.19 40.80
CA SER A 139 -21.06 -49.82 42.12
C SER A 139 -22.56 -50.15 42.27
N MET A 140 -23.37 -49.86 41.24
CA MET A 140 -24.79 -50.18 41.20
C MET A 140 -25.02 -51.69 41.21
N GLN A 141 -24.24 -52.46 40.42
CA GLN A 141 -24.30 -53.91 40.42
C GLN A 141 -23.96 -54.48 41.81
N SER A 142 -22.88 -54.01 42.45
CA SER A 142 -22.52 -54.44 43.80
C SER A 142 -23.62 -54.14 44.82
N ARG A 143 -24.22 -52.95 44.73
CA ARG A 143 -25.34 -52.55 45.61
C ARG A 143 -26.55 -53.46 45.42
N LEU A 144 -26.94 -53.75 44.17
CA LEU A 144 -28.04 -54.67 43.88
C LEU A 144 -27.78 -56.07 44.42
N HIS A 145 -26.56 -56.62 44.24
CA HIS A 145 -26.20 -57.93 44.79
C HIS A 145 -26.29 -57.94 46.32
N ALA A 146 -25.82 -56.88 46.98
CA ALA A 146 -25.91 -56.75 48.43
C ALA A 146 -27.38 -56.64 48.91
N GLU A 147 -28.21 -55.89 48.20
CA GLU A 147 -29.65 -55.77 48.50
C GLU A 147 -30.37 -57.12 48.32
N ILE A 148 -30.08 -57.86 47.25
CA ILE A 148 -30.62 -59.21 47.02
C ILE A 148 -30.17 -60.18 48.12
N ALA A 149 -28.88 -60.20 48.46
CA ALA A 149 -28.35 -61.08 49.51
C ALA A 149 -29.00 -60.78 50.88
N LYS A 150 -29.18 -59.49 51.20
CA LYS A 150 -29.87 -59.05 52.41
C LYS A 150 -31.32 -59.53 52.42
N ARG A 151 -32.06 -59.30 51.34
CA ARG A 151 -33.45 -59.78 51.20
C ARG A 151 -33.55 -61.28 51.30
N HIS A 152 -32.65 -62.02 50.68
CA HIS A 152 -32.61 -63.47 50.75
C HIS A 152 -32.36 -63.97 52.18
N SER A 153 -31.41 -63.36 52.91
CA SER A 153 -31.16 -63.68 54.31
C SER A 153 -32.38 -63.37 55.21
N GLU A 154 -33.06 -62.25 54.96
CA GLU A 154 -34.30 -61.89 55.67
C GLU A 154 -35.39 -62.96 55.40
N LEU A 155 -35.59 -63.36 54.14
CA LEU A 155 -36.55 -64.39 53.76
C LEU A 155 -36.24 -65.74 54.41
N ILE A 156 -34.97 -66.20 54.39
CA ILE A 156 -34.56 -67.44 55.05
C ILE A 156 -34.87 -67.38 56.54
N ARG A 157 -34.53 -66.27 57.21
CA ARG A 157 -34.79 -66.09 58.63
C ARG A 157 -36.29 -66.19 58.94
N TRP A 158 -37.13 -65.55 58.14
CA TRP A 158 -38.58 -65.66 58.27
C TRP A 158 -39.10 -67.07 58.00
N MET A 159 -38.53 -67.76 57.01
CA MET A 159 -38.87 -69.15 56.70
C MET A 159 -38.59 -70.07 57.90
N PHE A 160 -37.45 -69.92 58.57
CA PHE A 160 -37.13 -70.70 59.78
C PHE A 160 -38.12 -70.43 60.92
N ILE A 161 -38.45 -69.15 61.17
CA ILE A 161 -39.44 -68.78 62.19
C ILE A 161 -40.79 -69.42 61.87
N PHE A 162 -41.22 -69.36 60.61
CA PHE A 162 -42.45 -69.98 60.12
C PHE A 162 -42.43 -71.51 60.27
N TRP A 163 -41.37 -72.18 59.82
CA TRP A 163 -41.22 -73.64 59.92
C TRP A 163 -41.23 -74.12 61.37
N ILE A 164 -40.53 -73.43 62.29
CA ILE A 164 -40.56 -73.76 63.72
C ILE A 164 -42.00 -73.67 64.25
N GLY A 165 -42.71 -72.58 63.92
CA GLY A 165 -44.14 -72.45 64.28
C GLY A 165 -45.00 -73.59 63.72
N GLN A 166 -44.77 -73.99 62.47
CA GLN A 166 -45.49 -75.07 61.80
C GLN A 166 -45.22 -76.45 62.43
N PHE A 167 -43.98 -76.74 62.85
CA PHE A 167 -43.68 -77.99 63.55
C PHE A 167 -44.37 -78.05 64.92
N ILE A 168 -44.42 -76.93 65.65
CA ILE A 168 -45.11 -76.86 66.94
C ILE A 168 -46.62 -77.09 66.77
N SER A 169 -47.24 -76.48 65.75
CA SER A 169 -48.67 -76.64 65.48
C SER A 169 -49.03 -78.07 65.05
N ILE A 170 -48.24 -78.69 64.17
CA ILE A 170 -48.44 -80.09 63.77
C ILE A 170 -48.25 -81.03 64.97
N ALA A 171 -47.20 -80.83 65.77
CA ALA A 171 -46.96 -81.65 66.96
C ALA A 171 -48.13 -81.55 67.96
N ALA A 172 -48.64 -80.33 68.21
CA ALA A 172 -49.81 -80.13 69.05
C ALA A 172 -51.05 -80.87 68.50
N LEU A 173 -51.27 -80.82 67.18
CA LEU A 173 -52.40 -81.46 66.52
C LEU A 173 -52.31 -83.01 66.53
N VAL A 174 -51.10 -83.55 66.39
CA VAL A 174 -50.85 -85.00 66.55
C VAL A 174 -51.08 -85.44 67.98
N ILE A 175 -50.65 -84.65 68.98
CA ILE A 175 -50.87 -84.95 70.39
C ILE A 175 -52.38 -84.94 70.72
N THR A 176 -53.14 -83.96 70.25
CA THR A 176 -54.59 -83.90 70.48
C THR A 176 -55.34 -85.05 69.80
N LEU A 177 -54.96 -85.43 68.58
CA LEU A 177 -55.49 -86.63 67.91
C LEU A 177 -55.16 -87.93 68.68
N ALA A 178 -53.94 -88.07 69.18
CA ALA A 178 -53.53 -89.24 69.94
C ALA A 178 -54.27 -89.36 71.29
N GLN A 179 -54.65 -88.23 71.90
CA GLN A 179 -55.50 -88.21 73.09
C GLN A 179 -56.95 -88.61 72.80
N LEU A 180 -57.47 -88.32 71.59
CA LEU A 180 -58.84 -88.64 71.19
C LEU A 180 -59.04 -90.13 70.83
N LEU A 181 -57.97 -90.82 70.42
CA LEU A 181 -57.97 -92.24 70.03
C LEU A 181 -57.67 -93.22 71.18
N ARG A 182 -57.45 -92.71 72.39
CA ARG A 182 -57.30 -93.50 73.63
C ARG A 182 -58.59 -93.46 74.43
#